data_AF-V6M720-F1
#
_entry.id   AF-V6M720-F1
#
_cell.length_a   1.000
_cell.length_b   1.000
_cell.length_c   1.000
_cell.angle_alpha   90.00
_cell.angle_beta   90.00
_cell.angle_gamma   90.00
#
_symmetry.space_group_name_H-M   'P 1'
#
loop_
_entity.id
_entity.type
_entity.pdbx_description
1 polymer ?
#
loop_
_entity_poly.entity_id
_entity_poly.type
_entity_poly.pdbx_seq_one_letter_code
_entity_poly.pdbx_strand_id
1 'polypeptide(L)'
;MKKVVIPFMAMILVFSLSSCQTGSDEKRSFTEETNRSESYNNVSAFMEEESRKVFSPYYELLDFAISDYQEEIVEGNVEASFWYKVIYKNFDKDPDTVGYIQEAKEKGDPHYQQLYDEYLQPKEMNFEWKAVIDAADSITLYANVNPKGTTWEKAEMSDFILTKE
;
A
#
# COMPACT_ATOMS: atom_id res chain seq x y z
N MET A 1 16.56 52.46 39.55
CA MET A 1 17.01 51.05 39.56
C MET A 1 17.29 50.63 38.12
N LYS A 2 18.48 50.07 37.86
CA LYS A 2 18.96 49.27 36.70
C LYS A 2 18.15 49.44 35.38
N LYS A 3 18.55 50.27 34.40
CA LYS A 3 19.62 50.09 33.38
C LYS A 3 19.87 48.64 32.96
N VAL A 4 19.40 48.25 31.77
CA VAL A 4 20.15 47.39 30.84
C VAL A 4 19.82 47.86 29.41
N VAL A 5 20.81 48.49 28.78
CA VAL A 5 20.90 48.73 27.33
C VAL A 5 21.76 47.58 26.82
N ILE A 6 21.28 46.85 25.81
CA ILE A 6 22.07 45.81 25.13
C ILE A 6 22.52 46.39 23.78
N PRO A 7 23.81 46.70 23.61
CA PRO A 7 24.45 46.73 22.31
C PRO A 7 25.35 45.50 22.17
N PHE A 8 25.37 44.86 21.00
CA PHE A 8 26.63 44.60 20.29
C PHE A 8 26.33 43.91 18.95
N MET A 9 26.40 44.71 17.90
CA MET A 9 26.57 44.28 16.53
C MET A 9 28.04 43.87 16.38
N ALA A 10 28.31 42.56 16.24
CA ALA A 10 29.65 42.06 15.93
C ALA A 10 29.73 41.71 14.45
N MET A 11 30.33 42.64 13.71
CA MET A 11 30.80 42.50 12.35
C MET A 11 32.12 41.71 12.38
N ILE A 12 32.17 40.53 11.73
CA ILE A 12 33.44 39.89 11.33
C ILE A 12 33.37 39.58 9.82
N LEU A 13 34.09 40.43 9.11
CA LEU A 13 34.75 40.33 7.81
C LEU A 13 35.83 39.19 7.90
N VAL A 14 36.16 38.32 6.93
CA VAL A 14 36.77 38.54 5.61
C VAL A 14 37.06 37.17 4.90
N PHE A 15 36.93 37.15 3.55
CA PHE A 15 37.51 36.33 2.43
C PHE A 15 38.13 34.93 2.60
N SER A 16 37.76 34.04 1.65
CA SER A 16 38.74 33.46 0.69
C SER A 16 38.06 33.00 -0.61
N LEU A 17 38.58 33.49 -1.74
CA LEU A 17 38.36 32.96 -3.10
C LEU A 17 39.13 31.64 -3.26
N SER A 18 38.58 30.67 -4.00
CA SER A 18 39.25 29.94 -5.10
C SER A 18 38.73 28.50 -5.32
N SER A 19 38.51 28.18 -6.60
CA SER A 19 38.58 26.88 -7.28
C SER A 19 37.39 25.90 -7.29
N CYS A 20 37.04 25.47 -8.51
CA CYS A 20 36.31 24.24 -8.86
C CYS A 20 36.86 23.00 -8.14
N GLN A 21 35.99 22.08 -7.71
CA GLN A 21 35.86 20.72 -8.28
C GLN A 21 34.82 19.87 -7.53
N THR A 22 33.94 19.24 -8.31
CA THR A 22 33.35 17.90 -8.13
C THR A 22 32.89 17.42 -6.75
N GLY A 23 31.57 17.18 -6.67
CA GLY A 23 31.04 15.86 -6.31
C GLY A 23 31.24 15.41 -4.87
N SER A 24 30.24 15.66 -4.04
CA SER A 24 29.79 14.68 -3.06
C SER A 24 28.31 14.94 -2.82
N ASP A 25 27.49 14.16 -3.51
CA ASP A 25 26.09 14.00 -3.16
C ASP A 25 26.06 13.48 -1.71
N GLU A 26 25.75 14.37 -0.77
CA GLU A 26 25.21 13.95 0.52
C GLU A 26 23.94 13.17 0.20
N LYS A 27 24.10 11.84 0.20
CA LYS A 27 23.01 10.89 0.25
C LYS A 27 22.28 11.11 1.56
N ARG A 28 21.37 12.10 1.57
CA ARG A 28 20.33 12.26 2.57
C ARG A 28 19.51 10.99 2.50
N SER A 29 19.84 10.04 3.37
CA SER A 29 18.98 8.93 3.73
C SER A 29 17.68 9.55 4.21
N PHE A 30 16.70 9.62 3.33
CA PHE A 30 15.32 9.90 3.68
C PHE A 30 14.81 8.66 4.40
N THR A 31 15.15 8.55 5.69
CA THR A 31 14.41 7.68 6.59
C THR A 31 13.15 8.46 6.93
N GLU A 32 12.16 8.45 6.03
CA GLU A 32 10.78 8.73 6.39
C GLU A 32 10.29 7.55 7.23
N GLU A 33 10.76 7.49 8.49
CA GLU A 33 9.95 6.92 9.57
C GLU A 33 8.81 7.92 9.80
N THR A 34 7.87 7.93 8.85
CA THR A 34 6.59 8.62 9.01
C THR A 34 5.96 8.05 10.27
N ASN A 35 5.64 8.92 11.22
CA ASN A 35 5.04 8.59 12.51
C ASN A 35 3.65 7.94 12.32
N ARG A 36 3.63 6.65 11.97
CA ARG A 36 2.43 5.83 11.79
C ARG A 36 1.86 5.49 13.17
N SER A 37 0.54 5.61 13.31
CA SER A 37 -0.15 5.25 14.55
C SER A 37 -0.01 3.75 14.84
N GLU A 38 -0.18 3.37 16.10
CA GLU A 38 -0.26 1.96 16.48
C GLU A 38 -1.41 1.25 15.75
N SER A 39 -2.56 1.94 15.64
CA SER A 39 -3.72 1.50 14.85
C SER A 39 -3.35 1.20 13.39
N TYR A 40 -2.58 2.06 12.73
CA TYR A 40 -2.11 1.81 11.36
C TYR A 40 -1.31 0.52 11.27
N ASN A 41 -0.36 0.30 12.19
CA ASN A 41 0.48 -0.90 12.17
C ASN A 41 -0.36 -2.16 12.40
N ASN A 42 -1.32 -2.10 13.33
CA ASN A 42 -2.24 -3.21 13.62
C ASN A 42 -3.12 -3.53 12.39
N VAL A 43 -3.71 -2.52 11.77
CA VAL A 43 -4.49 -2.69 10.53
C VAL A 43 -3.62 -3.24 9.40
N SER A 44 -2.42 -2.71 9.19
CA SER A 44 -1.52 -3.19 8.15
C SER A 44 -1.15 -4.66 8.32
N ALA A 45 -0.78 -5.07 9.54
CA ALA A 45 -0.45 -6.45 9.85
C ALA A 45 -1.65 -7.38 9.65
N PHE A 46 -2.83 -6.98 10.15
CA PHE A 46 -4.07 -7.72 10.01
C PHE A 46 -4.46 -7.91 8.53
N MET A 47 -4.40 -6.85 7.73
CA MET A 47 -4.75 -6.90 6.31
C MET A 47 -3.81 -7.83 5.53
N GLU A 48 -2.51 -7.77 5.82
CA GLU A 48 -1.53 -8.68 5.21
C GLU A 48 -1.77 -10.14 5.62
N GLU A 49 -2.03 -10.42 6.90
CA GLU A 49 -2.30 -11.76 7.41
C GLU A 49 -3.53 -12.38 6.74
N GLU A 50 -4.66 -11.67 6.75
CA GLU A 50 -5.91 -12.17 6.15
C GLU A 50 -5.77 -12.31 4.63
N SER A 51 -5.07 -11.39 3.96
CA SER A 51 -4.78 -11.51 2.52
C SER A 51 -3.95 -12.73 2.20
N ARG A 52 -2.90 -13.01 2.99
CA ARG A 52 -2.07 -14.20 2.80
C ARG A 52 -2.89 -15.47 3.00
N LYS A 53 -3.67 -15.54 4.07
CA LYS A 53 -4.54 -16.68 4.38
C LYS A 53 -5.54 -16.98 3.26
N VAL A 54 -6.15 -15.96 2.67
CA VAL A 54 -7.20 -16.13 1.65
C VAL A 54 -6.65 -16.28 0.23
N PHE A 55 -5.67 -15.46 -0.18
CA PHE A 55 -5.25 -15.37 -1.59
C PHE A 55 -4.05 -16.25 -1.94
N SER A 56 -3.20 -16.61 -0.97
CA SER A 56 -2.00 -17.43 -1.24
C SER A 56 -2.28 -18.84 -1.79
N PRO A 57 -3.46 -19.47 -1.60
CA PRO A 57 -3.80 -20.70 -2.32
C PRO A 57 -3.90 -20.53 -3.84
N TYR A 58 -4.14 -19.31 -4.34
CA TYR A 58 -4.43 -19.02 -5.75
C TYR A 58 -3.31 -18.26 -6.46
N TYR A 59 -2.60 -17.40 -5.73
CA TYR A 59 -1.62 -16.48 -6.27
C TYR A 59 -0.33 -16.45 -5.46
N GLU A 60 0.75 -16.03 -6.10
CA GLU A 60 1.95 -15.57 -5.40
C GLU A 60 1.77 -14.09 -5.05
N LEU A 61 1.75 -13.78 -3.75
CA LEU A 61 1.58 -12.42 -3.25
C LEU A 61 2.94 -11.76 -3.07
N LEU A 62 3.15 -10.64 -3.75
CA LEU A 62 4.45 -9.97 -3.89
C LEU A 62 4.60 -8.79 -2.93
N ASP A 63 3.55 -7.99 -2.77
CA ASP A 63 3.60 -6.78 -1.94
C ASP A 63 2.20 -6.33 -1.49
N PHE A 64 2.15 -5.51 -0.44
CA PHE A 64 0.94 -4.97 0.15
C PHE A 64 1.13 -3.49 0.48
N ALA A 65 0.16 -2.65 0.12
CA ALA A 65 0.23 -1.22 0.38
C ALA A 65 -1.09 -0.66 0.88
N ILE A 66 -1.02 0.17 1.92
CA ILE A 66 -2.11 1.03 2.39
C ILE A 66 -1.83 2.46 1.95
N SER A 67 -2.83 3.11 1.34
CA SER A 67 -2.78 4.54 0.98
C SER A 67 -4.04 5.28 1.44
N ASP A 68 -3.94 6.61 1.52
CA ASP A 68 -5.00 7.52 1.98
C ASP A 68 -5.66 7.12 3.31
N TYR A 69 -4.84 6.62 4.25
CA TYR A 69 -5.29 6.22 5.56
C TYR A 69 -5.77 7.43 6.38
N GLN A 70 -7.02 7.37 6.83
CA GLN A 70 -7.65 8.37 7.68
C GLN A 70 -8.26 7.65 8.89
N GLU A 71 -7.97 8.12 10.10
CA GLU A 71 -8.53 7.55 11.33
C GLU A 71 -9.28 8.60 12.15
N GLU A 72 -10.35 8.17 12.79
CA GLU A 72 -11.13 8.95 13.74
C GLU A 72 -11.59 8.09 14.92
N ILE A 73 -11.95 8.75 16.02
CA ILE A 73 -12.51 8.08 17.19
C ILE A 73 -14.02 8.25 17.20
N VAL A 74 -14.75 7.14 17.09
CA VAL A 74 -16.23 7.11 17.07
C VAL A 74 -16.70 6.22 18.20
N GLU A 75 -17.46 6.80 19.13
CA GLU A 75 -18.02 6.08 20.29
C GLU A 75 -16.97 5.29 21.12
N GLY A 76 -15.71 5.74 21.10
CA GLY A 76 -14.60 5.11 21.82
C GLY A 76 -13.83 4.04 21.05
N ASN A 77 -14.25 3.73 19.81
CA ASN A 77 -13.52 2.85 18.89
C ASN A 77 -12.65 3.67 17.92
N VAL A 78 -11.60 3.06 17.39
CA VAL A 78 -10.86 3.63 16.25
C VAL A 78 -11.54 3.17 14.98
N GLU A 79 -11.98 4.10 14.14
CA GLU A 79 -12.42 3.81 12.77
C GLU A 79 -11.39 4.36 11.79
N ALA A 80 -10.87 3.49 10.91
CA ALA A 80 -9.89 3.86 9.91
C ALA A 80 -10.39 3.51 8.50
N SER A 81 -10.42 4.49 7.59
CA SER A 81 -10.71 4.30 6.17
C SER A 81 -9.44 4.42 5.33
N PHE A 82 -9.30 3.57 4.32
CA PHE A 82 -8.08 3.51 3.51
C PHE A 82 -8.28 2.75 2.19
N TRP A 83 -7.40 3.01 1.23
CA TRP A 83 -7.19 2.15 0.07
C TRP A 83 -6.18 1.06 0.39
N TYR A 84 -6.46 -0.16 -0.06
CA TYR A 84 -5.58 -1.30 0.10
C TYR A 84 -5.25 -1.91 -1.26
N LYS A 85 -3.97 -2.10 -1.53
CA LYS A 85 -3.44 -2.72 -2.74
C LYS A 85 -2.69 -3.99 -2.39
N VAL A 86 -3.00 -5.07 -3.11
CA VAL A 86 -2.22 -6.31 -3.13
C VAL A 86 -1.59 -6.48 -4.50
N ILE A 87 -0.26 -6.56 -4.56
CA ILE A 87 0.47 -6.90 -5.78
C ILE A 87 0.65 -8.42 -5.80
N TYR A 88 0.21 -9.07 -6.87
CA TYR A 88 0.22 -10.52 -7.00
C TYR A 88 0.62 -10.96 -8.41
N LYS A 89 1.03 -12.21 -8.57
CA LYS A 89 1.11 -12.86 -9.89
C LYS A 89 0.54 -14.27 -9.82
N ASN A 90 0.22 -14.83 -10.98
CA ASN A 90 -0.07 -16.26 -11.07
C ASN A 90 1.18 -17.05 -10.68
N PHE A 91 1.01 -18.22 -10.07
CA PHE A 91 2.13 -19.15 -9.87
C PHE A 91 2.83 -19.43 -11.20
N ASP A 92 4.15 -19.57 -11.14
CA ASP A 92 5.01 -19.88 -12.29
C ASP A 92 4.63 -21.24 -12.88
N LYS A 93 3.62 -21.21 -13.75
CA LYS A 93 3.09 -22.31 -14.55
C LYS A 93 3.24 -21.93 -16.00
N ASP A 94 3.54 -22.92 -16.82
CA ASP A 94 3.56 -22.75 -18.27
C ASP A 94 2.20 -22.18 -18.73
N PRO A 95 2.15 -20.96 -19.30
CA PRO A 95 0.90 -20.35 -19.76
C PRO A 95 0.17 -21.21 -20.80
N ASP A 96 0.88 -22.08 -21.54
CA ASP A 96 0.26 -23.00 -22.49
C ASP A 96 -0.60 -24.09 -21.82
N THR A 97 -0.51 -24.26 -20.50
CA THR A 97 -1.38 -25.15 -19.73
C THR A 97 -2.71 -24.49 -19.33
N VAL A 98 -2.85 -23.19 -19.59
CA VAL A 98 -4.03 -22.41 -19.27
C VAL A 98 -5.00 -22.47 -20.44
N GLY A 99 -6.20 -23.01 -20.22
CA GLY A 99 -7.13 -23.38 -21.29
C GLY A 99 -7.41 -22.28 -22.33
N TYR A 100 -7.61 -21.02 -21.90
CA TYR A 100 -7.87 -19.92 -22.83
C TYR A 100 -6.63 -19.48 -23.63
N ILE A 101 -5.43 -19.63 -23.06
CA ILE A 101 -4.16 -19.32 -23.73
C ILE A 101 -3.84 -20.43 -24.74
N GLN A 102 -4.04 -21.69 -24.34
CA GLN A 102 -3.91 -22.85 -25.21
C GLN A 102 -4.86 -22.74 -26.41
N GLU A 103 -6.14 -22.41 -26.17
CA GLU A 103 -7.13 -22.25 -27.23
C GLU A 103 -6.74 -21.12 -28.21
N ALA A 104 -6.24 -19.99 -27.69
CA ALA A 104 -5.74 -18.89 -28.53
C ALA A 104 -4.56 -19.33 -29.41
N LYS A 105 -3.63 -20.12 -28.85
CA LYS A 105 -2.51 -20.71 -29.59
C LYS A 105 -2.98 -21.62 -30.72
N GLU A 106 -3.89 -22.54 -30.41
CA GLU A 106 -4.40 -23.54 -31.36
C GLU A 106 -5.19 -22.91 -32.52
N LYS A 107 -5.88 -21.80 -32.25
CA LYS A 107 -6.61 -21.03 -33.28
C LYS A 107 -5.73 -20.10 -34.09
N GLY A 108 -4.44 -19.95 -33.73
CA GLY A 108 -3.56 -18.95 -34.33
C GLY A 108 -4.04 -17.51 -34.07
N ASP A 109 -4.60 -17.25 -32.88
CA ASP A 109 -5.05 -15.93 -32.49
C ASP A 109 -3.85 -14.95 -32.48
N PRO A 110 -3.94 -13.80 -33.17
CA PRO A 110 -2.86 -12.81 -33.20
C PRO A 110 -2.50 -12.26 -31.81
N HIS A 111 -3.37 -12.38 -30.80
CA HIS A 111 -3.13 -11.94 -29.42
C HIS A 111 -2.54 -13.02 -28.52
N TYR A 112 -2.30 -14.23 -29.01
CA TYR A 112 -1.73 -15.33 -28.21
C TYR A 112 -0.49 -14.88 -27.41
N GLN A 113 0.45 -14.19 -28.05
CA GLN A 113 1.69 -13.77 -27.39
C GLN A 113 1.41 -12.78 -26.25
N GLN A 114 0.46 -11.87 -26.43
CA GLN A 114 0.06 -10.93 -25.38
C GLN A 114 -0.54 -11.69 -24.18
N LEU A 115 -1.45 -12.64 -24.43
CA LEU A 115 -2.04 -13.46 -23.37
C LEU A 115 -1.00 -14.28 -22.61
N TYR A 116 -0.03 -14.83 -23.34
CA TYR A 116 1.10 -15.58 -22.78
C TYR A 116 1.95 -14.68 -21.87
N ASP A 117 2.33 -13.49 -22.34
CA ASP A 117 3.19 -12.56 -21.61
C ASP A 117 2.47 -12.00 -20.37
N GLU A 118 1.20 -11.60 -20.50
CA GLU A 118 0.38 -11.03 -19.43
C GLU A 118 0.02 -12.04 -18.33
N TYR A 119 0.08 -13.34 -18.61
CA TYR A 119 -0.24 -14.36 -17.62
C TYR A 119 0.76 -14.36 -16.45
N LEU A 120 2.03 -14.06 -16.72
CA LEU A 120 3.11 -14.09 -15.73
C LEU A 120 3.45 -12.71 -15.13
N GLN A 121 2.87 -11.64 -15.69
CA GLN A 121 3.12 -10.30 -15.15
C GLN A 121 2.45 -10.10 -13.77
N PRO A 122 3.11 -9.35 -12.86
CA PRO A 122 2.46 -8.83 -11.67
C PRO A 122 1.20 -8.02 -12.00
N LYS A 123 0.18 -8.18 -11.17
CA LYS A 123 -1.14 -7.54 -11.24
C LYS A 123 -1.50 -6.95 -9.89
N GLU A 124 -2.52 -6.11 -9.87
CA GLU A 124 -2.99 -5.42 -8.67
C GLU A 124 -4.43 -5.83 -8.35
N MET A 125 -4.70 -6.12 -7.07
CA MET A 125 -6.05 -6.09 -6.48
C MET A 125 -6.15 -4.83 -5.64
N ASN A 126 -7.19 -4.03 -5.87
CA ASN A 126 -7.39 -2.76 -5.18
C ASN A 126 -8.75 -2.78 -4.47
N PHE A 127 -8.76 -2.33 -3.21
CA PHE A 127 -9.95 -2.35 -2.36
C PHE A 127 -10.06 -1.04 -1.58
N GLU A 128 -11.30 -0.62 -1.30
CA GLU A 128 -11.60 0.47 -0.36
C GLU A 128 -12.17 -0.15 0.92
N TRP A 129 -11.49 0.05 2.04
CA TRP A 129 -11.80 -0.58 3.32
C TRP A 129 -12.04 0.45 4.41
N LYS A 130 -12.89 0.06 5.36
CA LYS A 130 -12.95 0.63 6.70
C LYS A 130 -12.67 -0.46 7.73
N ALA A 131 -11.70 -0.23 8.61
CA ALA A 131 -11.42 -1.06 9.77
C ALA A 131 -11.95 -0.38 11.03
N VAL A 132 -12.65 -1.14 11.87
CA VAL A 132 -13.08 -0.71 13.21
C VAL A 132 -12.30 -1.52 14.24
N ILE A 133 -11.53 -0.83 15.08
CA ILE A 133 -10.78 -1.42 16.19
C ILE A 133 -11.51 -1.10 17.48
N ASP A 134 -11.96 -2.13 18.18
CA ASP A 134 -12.66 -1.98 19.46
C ASP A 134 -11.71 -1.88 20.66
N ALA A 135 -12.26 -1.70 21.86
CA ALA A 135 -11.49 -1.59 23.10
C ALA A 135 -10.71 -2.86 23.50
N ALA A 136 -10.95 -3.99 22.82
CA ALA A 136 -10.22 -5.24 22.99
C ALA A 136 -9.19 -5.48 21.88
N ASP A 137 -8.89 -4.44 21.08
CA ASP A 137 -8.01 -4.48 19.90
C ASP A 137 -8.48 -5.45 18.80
N SER A 138 -9.77 -5.81 18.79
CA SER A 138 -10.34 -6.64 17.74
C SER A 138 -10.68 -5.80 16.51
N ILE A 139 -10.29 -6.26 15.33
CA ILE A 139 -10.51 -5.57 14.06
C ILE A 139 -11.72 -6.17 13.33
N THR A 140 -12.68 -5.33 12.97
CA THR A 140 -13.78 -5.68 12.05
C THR A 140 -13.65 -4.88 10.75
N LEU A 141 -13.72 -5.56 9.60
CA LEU A 141 -13.64 -4.93 8.30
C LEU A 141 -15.00 -4.66 7.67
N TYR A 142 -15.04 -3.56 6.91
CA TYR A 142 -16.16 -3.17 6.08
C TYR A 142 -15.65 -2.74 4.71
N ALA A 143 -16.28 -3.24 3.64
CA ALA A 143 -15.98 -2.83 2.26
C ALA A 143 -17.01 -1.82 1.77
N ASN A 144 -16.59 -0.91 0.88
CA ASN A 144 -17.54 -0.04 0.19
C ASN A 144 -18.23 -0.81 -0.95
N VAL A 145 -19.54 -1.01 -0.84
CA VAL A 145 -20.33 -1.76 -1.84
C VAL A 145 -21.00 -0.88 -2.89
N ASN A 146 -20.87 0.44 -2.77
CA ASN A 146 -21.58 1.38 -3.63
C ASN A 146 -20.64 2.01 -4.68
N PRO A 147 -20.95 1.93 -5.99
CA PRO A 147 -20.13 2.55 -7.03
C PRO A 147 -20.11 4.08 -6.97
N LYS A 148 -21.07 4.71 -6.27
CA LYS A 148 -21.11 6.17 -6.07
C LYS A 148 -21.40 6.50 -4.61
N GLY A 149 -20.47 7.22 -3.98
CA GLY A 149 -20.54 7.52 -2.55
C GLY A 149 -20.03 6.33 -1.73
N THR A 150 -20.37 6.33 -0.45
CA THR A 150 -19.81 5.37 0.50
C THR A 150 -20.94 4.65 1.21
N THR A 151 -20.95 3.32 1.11
CA THR A 151 -21.84 2.45 1.88
C THR A 151 -21.01 1.29 2.39
N TRP A 152 -20.73 1.34 3.70
CA TRP A 152 -19.90 0.34 4.37
C TRP A 152 -20.74 -0.87 4.77
N GLU A 153 -20.39 -2.03 4.24
CA GLU A 153 -20.96 -3.31 4.65
C GLU A 153 -19.87 -4.19 5.22
N LYS A 154 -20.19 -4.94 6.29
CA LYS A 154 -19.23 -5.84 6.92
C LYS A 154 -18.80 -6.87 5.88
N ALA A 155 -17.50 -7.08 5.76
CA ALA A 155 -16.93 -8.01 4.78
C ALA A 155 -15.69 -8.70 5.33
N GLU A 156 -15.39 -9.86 4.76
CA GLU A 156 -14.17 -10.63 5.00
C GLU A 156 -13.35 -10.69 3.71
N MET A 157 -12.04 -10.92 3.83
CA MET A 157 -11.18 -10.99 2.64
C MET A 157 -11.59 -12.12 1.69
N SER A 158 -12.18 -13.19 2.24
CA SER A 158 -12.72 -14.34 1.48
C SER A 158 -13.95 -14.00 0.62
N ASP A 159 -14.67 -12.92 0.91
CA ASP A 159 -15.84 -12.53 0.12
C ASP A 159 -15.47 -12.13 -1.32
N PHE A 160 -14.17 -11.88 -1.57
CA PHE A 160 -13.62 -11.54 -2.87
C PHE A 160 -13.06 -12.76 -3.65
N ILE A 161 -13.27 -13.97 -3.13
CA ILE A 161 -12.99 -15.21 -3.86
C ILE A 161 -14.29 -15.77 -4.45
N LEU A 162 -14.29 -15.99 -5.77
CA LEU A 162 -15.37 -16.72 -6.42
C LEU A 162 -15.32 -18.20 -6.00
N THR A 163 -16.21 -18.60 -5.10
CA THR A 163 -16.44 -20.02 -4.84
C THR A 163 -17.29 -20.61 -5.96
N LYS A 164 -16.91 -21.80 -6.43
CA LYS A 164 -17.73 -22.55 -7.37
C LYS A 164 -18.88 -23.18 -6.59
N GLU A 165 -20.11 -22.74 -6.85
CA GLU A 165 -21.34 -23.37 -6.34
C GLU A 165 -21.51 -24.81 -6.88
#